data_AF-A0A7S2GRJ0-F1
#
_entry.id   AF-A0A7S2GRJ0-F1
#
_cell.length_a   1.000
_cell.length_b   1.000
_cell.length_c   1.000
_cell.angle_alpha   90.00
_cell.angle_beta   90.00
_cell.angle_gamma   90.00
#
_symmetry.space_group_name_H-M   'P 1'
#
loop_
_entity.id
_entity.type
_entity.pdbx_description
1 polymer ?
#
loop_
_entity_poly.entity_id
_entity_poly.type
_entity_poly.pdbx_seq_one_letter_code
_entity_poly.pdbx_strand_id
1 'polypeptide(L)'
;AAPSEGDQLALFGSQPEQGIDFEAYDAIPVTRTLGNGRRNNGGCVDEAAVPCLSDFRILKEGSNALPEFVTTNLLSANRMRYRLPTPIQKHTVPLAAAGHDVLATAQTGSGKTVAFLLPIIAQVADDVPRQQPPPPLPPTDDTPQQLFPPPTTRKGKGGGDKQKRITPARPAALILAPTRELATQIGVECAKLTFAAPHGPPSGAANWFVCCYGGAPSRPQLQALAGGVEILVATPGRLDDFLGRGLVDLSRCRRLVLDEADRMLDMGFEPQLRRIVEKSGLPPVGKRQTLMFSATFQPAVELVAQRYLRQDYAHVVVGRVGSPVGSIE
;
A
#
# COMPACT_ATOMS: atom_id res chain seq x y z
N ALA A 1 10.62 -22.19 -7.15
CA ALA A 1 12.00 -22.55 -6.75
C ALA A 1 12.31 -21.79 -5.47
N ALA A 2 13.02 -22.39 -4.52
CA ALA A 2 13.54 -21.63 -3.37
C ALA A 2 14.53 -20.57 -3.89
N PRO A 3 14.50 -19.33 -3.37
CA PRO A 3 15.40 -18.28 -3.84
C PRO A 3 16.86 -18.63 -3.56
N SER A 4 17.76 -18.25 -4.48
CA SER A 4 19.19 -18.54 -4.35
C SER A 4 19.89 -17.57 -3.38
N GLU A 5 21.08 -17.94 -2.91
CA GLU A 5 21.94 -17.02 -2.15
C GLU A 5 22.28 -15.76 -2.96
N GLY A 6 22.42 -15.89 -4.29
CA GLY A 6 22.64 -14.76 -5.20
C GLY A 6 21.47 -13.78 -5.22
N ASP A 7 20.23 -14.29 -5.22
CA ASP A 7 19.01 -13.45 -5.15
C ASP A 7 18.92 -12.71 -3.82
N GLN A 8 19.30 -13.38 -2.72
CA GLN A 8 19.36 -12.74 -1.40
C GLN A 8 20.42 -11.63 -1.38
N LEU A 9 21.62 -11.89 -1.87
CA LEU A 9 22.70 -10.90 -1.87
C LEU A 9 22.34 -9.68 -2.75
N ALA A 10 21.71 -9.89 -3.90
CA ALA A 10 21.27 -8.81 -4.78
C ALA A 10 20.23 -7.90 -4.12
N LEU A 11 19.37 -8.45 -3.26
CA LEU A 11 18.26 -7.72 -2.64
C LEU A 11 18.61 -7.09 -1.29
N PHE A 12 19.49 -7.71 -0.50
CA PHE A 12 19.84 -7.27 0.86
C PHE A 12 21.29 -6.78 1.01
N GLY A 13 22.17 -7.00 0.04
CA GLY A 13 23.62 -6.75 0.16
C GLY A 13 24.06 -5.28 0.13
N SER A 14 23.19 -4.35 -0.29
CA SER A 14 23.52 -2.92 -0.44
C SER A 14 23.03 -2.03 0.71
N GLN A 15 22.67 -2.61 1.87
CA GLN A 15 22.19 -1.85 3.02
C GLN A 15 23.31 -0.96 3.59
N PRO A 16 23.19 0.37 3.57
CA PRO A 16 24.15 1.25 4.21
C PRO A 16 24.15 1.00 5.73
N GLU A 17 25.33 0.89 6.35
CA GLU A 17 25.51 0.84 7.81
C GLU A 17 25.23 2.19 8.49
N GLN A 18 24.26 2.97 8.01
CA GLN A 18 23.82 4.15 8.75
C GLN A 18 22.96 3.67 9.91
N GLY A 19 23.60 3.47 11.06
CA GLY A 19 22.93 3.23 12.33
C GLY A 19 21.94 4.36 12.61
N ILE A 20 20.66 3.98 12.74
CA ILE A 20 19.62 4.87 13.23
C ILE A 20 19.94 5.13 14.71
N ASP A 21 20.10 6.40 15.11
CA ASP A 21 20.29 6.77 16.51
C ASP A 21 18.95 6.70 17.26
N PHE A 22 18.63 5.52 17.78
CA PHE A 22 17.35 5.24 18.42
C PHE A 22 17.12 6.05 19.70
N GLU A 23 18.17 6.48 20.42
CA GLU A 23 18.03 7.31 21.62
C GLU A 23 17.49 8.70 21.27
N ALA A 24 18.00 9.30 20.18
CA ALA A 24 17.47 10.56 19.66
C ALA A 24 16.01 10.44 19.15
N TYR A 25 15.61 9.26 18.68
CA TYR A 25 14.24 9.00 18.21
C TYR A 25 13.22 8.83 19.35
N ASP A 26 13.60 8.19 20.46
CA ASP A 26 12.70 8.00 21.61
C ASP A 26 12.32 9.34 22.29
N ALA A 27 13.16 10.37 22.13
CA ALA A 27 12.88 11.71 22.62
C ALA A 27 11.90 12.52 21.73
N ILE A 28 11.53 12.01 20.55
CA ILE A 28 10.64 12.74 19.63
C ILE A 28 9.20 12.67 20.17
N PRO A 29 8.55 13.82 20.42
CA PRO A 29 7.16 13.81 20.85
C PRO A 29 6.27 13.27 19.72
N VAL A 30 5.37 12.34 20.07
CA VAL A 30 4.37 11.79 19.15
C VAL A 30 2.98 12.02 19.71
N THR A 31 2.12 12.63 18.90
CA THR A 31 0.71 12.79 19.22
C THR A 31 -0.08 11.71 18.49
N ARG A 32 -0.99 11.04 19.20
CA ARG A 32 -1.90 10.03 18.65
C ARG A 32 -3.34 10.35 19.06
N THR A 33 -4.21 10.58 18.08
CA THR A 33 -5.65 10.81 18.28
C THR A 33 -6.47 9.80 17.48
N LEU A 34 -7.68 9.48 17.95
CA LEU A 34 -8.65 8.65 17.22
C LEU A 34 -9.92 9.47 16.95
N GLY A 35 -10.40 9.39 15.71
CA GLY A 35 -11.54 10.13 15.21
C GLY A 35 -11.24 11.57 14.82
N ASN A 36 -12.16 12.15 14.06
CA ASN A 36 -12.12 13.55 13.69
C ASN A 36 -12.08 14.40 14.95
N GLY A 37 -10.91 14.94 15.27
CA GLY A 37 -10.63 15.87 16.37
C GLY A 37 -11.36 17.21 16.27
N ARG A 38 -12.68 17.19 15.99
CA ARG A 38 -13.56 18.31 16.29
C ARG A 38 -13.49 18.53 17.79
N ARG A 39 -12.69 19.53 18.15
CA ARG A 39 -12.63 20.20 19.44
C ARG A 39 -14.01 20.22 20.09
N ASN A 40 -14.23 19.32 21.03
CA ASN A 40 -15.01 19.48 22.25
C ASN A 40 -14.69 18.26 23.13
N ASN A 41 -13.83 18.49 24.12
CA ASN A 41 -13.22 17.55 25.04
C ASN A 41 -12.10 16.68 24.45
N GLY A 42 -10.87 16.94 24.93
CA GLY A 42 -9.64 16.22 24.62
C GLY A 42 -9.68 14.75 25.04
N GLY A 43 -10.40 13.93 24.28
CA GLY A 43 -10.29 12.49 24.32
C GLY A 43 -8.99 12.06 23.66
N CYS A 44 -7.90 12.06 24.42
CA CYS A 44 -6.77 11.21 24.12
C CYS A 44 -7.28 9.77 24.00
N VAL A 45 -6.73 9.01 23.06
CA VAL A 45 -6.97 7.58 23.01
C VAL A 45 -6.60 7.01 24.38
N ASP A 46 -7.43 6.15 24.95
CA ASP A 46 -6.94 5.21 25.96
C ASP A 46 -5.90 4.34 25.23
N GLU A 47 -4.61 4.63 25.41
CA GLU A 47 -3.50 3.79 24.93
C GLU A 47 -3.71 2.31 25.29
N ALA A 48 -4.53 2.04 26.31
CA ALA A 48 -5.01 0.73 26.71
C ALA A 48 -5.73 -0.08 25.61
N ALA A 49 -6.40 0.55 24.62
CA ALA A 49 -7.16 -0.17 23.62
C ALA A 49 -6.30 -0.76 22.48
N VAL A 50 -5.29 -0.04 22.03
CA VAL A 50 -4.34 -0.52 21.00
C VAL A 50 -2.94 -0.05 21.39
N PRO A 51 -2.14 -0.90 22.07
CA PRO A 51 -0.84 -0.51 22.60
C PRO A 51 0.18 -0.21 21.50
N CYS A 52 1.14 0.67 21.82
CA CYS A 52 2.24 1.01 20.93
C CYS A 52 3.20 -0.18 20.78
N LEU A 53 3.78 -0.34 19.58
CA LEU A 53 4.74 -1.40 19.29
C LEU A 53 6.12 -1.04 19.85
N SER A 54 6.59 -1.77 20.86
CA SER A 54 7.92 -1.55 21.43
C SER A 54 9.03 -2.28 20.68
N ASP A 55 8.74 -3.44 20.06
CA ASP A 55 9.71 -4.27 19.37
C ASP A 55 9.06 -5.10 18.28
N PHE A 56 9.70 -5.24 17.11
CA PHE A 56 9.14 -6.01 16.00
C PHE A 56 9.02 -7.51 16.30
N ARG A 57 9.75 -8.05 17.28
CA ARG A 57 9.64 -9.45 17.72
C ARG A 57 8.26 -9.78 18.28
N ILE A 58 7.55 -8.80 18.83
CA ILE A 58 6.19 -8.97 19.34
C ILE A 58 5.24 -9.34 18.20
N LEU A 59 5.54 -8.93 16.96
CA LEU A 59 4.75 -9.26 15.79
C LEU A 59 4.96 -10.69 15.29
N LYS A 60 5.69 -11.55 15.99
CA LYS A 60 5.76 -12.99 15.65
C LYS A 60 4.54 -13.77 16.13
N GLU A 61 3.87 -13.29 17.16
CA GLU A 61 2.82 -14.03 17.87
C GLU A 61 1.65 -13.09 18.22
N GLY A 62 0.47 -13.65 18.45
CA GLY A 62 -0.74 -12.90 18.80
C GLY A 62 -1.69 -12.61 17.63
N SER A 63 -2.75 -11.85 17.90
CA SER A 63 -3.84 -11.60 16.93
C SER A 63 -3.43 -10.79 15.71
N ASN A 64 -2.32 -10.06 15.79
CA ASN A 64 -1.76 -9.23 14.72
C ASN A 64 -0.38 -9.74 14.28
N ALA A 65 -0.12 -11.04 14.43
CA ALA A 65 1.15 -11.64 14.04
C ALA A 65 1.38 -11.49 12.53
N LEU A 66 2.61 -11.16 12.17
CA LEU A 66 3.07 -11.15 10.78
C LEU A 66 3.39 -12.58 10.33
N PRO A 67 3.19 -12.91 9.05
CA PRO A 67 3.63 -14.18 8.50
C PRO A 67 5.12 -14.46 8.75
N GLU A 68 5.48 -15.73 8.92
CA GLU A 68 6.86 -16.15 9.25
C GLU A 68 7.88 -15.64 8.24
N PHE A 69 7.57 -15.65 6.94
CA PHE A 69 8.49 -15.14 5.92
C PHE A 69 8.75 -13.63 6.08
N VAL A 70 7.72 -12.85 6.46
CA VAL A 70 7.85 -11.41 6.70
C VAL A 70 8.71 -11.15 7.92
N THR A 71 8.46 -11.84 9.04
CA THR A 71 9.26 -11.66 10.27
C THR A 71 10.71 -12.11 10.07
N THR A 72 10.93 -13.17 9.30
CA THR A 72 12.28 -13.62 8.92
C THR A 72 12.98 -12.55 8.07
N ASN A 73 12.31 -11.98 7.07
CA ASN A 73 12.87 -10.88 6.26
C ASN A 73 13.21 -9.64 7.08
N LEU A 74 12.31 -9.26 7.98
CA LEU A 74 12.42 -8.06 8.80
C LEU A 74 13.56 -8.16 9.82
N LEU A 75 13.62 -9.27 10.57
CA LEU A 75 14.47 -9.39 11.77
C LEU A 75 15.86 -9.99 11.51
N SER A 76 16.05 -10.75 10.41
CA SER A 76 17.28 -11.52 10.23
C SER A 76 18.51 -10.64 10.01
N ALA A 77 19.63 -11.05 10.62
CA ALA A 77 20.92 -10.37 10.53
C ALA A 77 21.52 -10.35 9.11
N ASN A 78 21.07 -11.20 8.20
CA ASN A 78 21.51 -11.23 6.80
C ASN A 78 20.45 -10.67 5.83
N ARG A 79 19.40 -10.02 6.35
CA ARG A 79 18.31 -9.42 5.57
C ARG A 79 18.12 -7.95 5.95
N MET A 80 16.95 -7.54 6.45
CA MET A 80 16.65 -6.12 6.72
C MET A 80 17.20 -5.61 8.06
N ARG A 81 17.43 -6.49 9.05
CA ARG A 81 18.01 -6.15 10.37
C ARG A 81 17.21 -5.13 11.19
N TYR A 82 15.89 -5.09 11.02
CA TYR A 82 15.03 -4.22 11.83
C TYR A 82 14.89 -4.85 13.22
N ARG A 83 15.35 -4.14 14.26
CA ARG A 83 15.21 -4.60 15.65
C ARG A 83 14.14 -3.79 16.37
N LEU A 84 14.31 -2.48 16.43
CA LEU A 84 13.39 -1.55 17.09
C LEU A 84 12.61 -0.75 16.05
N PRO A 85 11.31 -0.50 16.28
CA PRO A 85 10.52 0.37 15.40
C PRO A 85 10.92 1.83 15.58
N THR A 86 10.89 2.60 14.49
CA THR A 86 10.96 4.07 14.56
C THR A 86 9.68 4.64 15.19
N PRO A 87 9.67 5.91 15.65
CA PRO A 87 8.48 6.49 16.27
C PRO A 87 7.22 6.36 15.41
N ILE A 88 7.30 6.63 14.10
CA ILE A 88 6.12 6.47 13.25
C ILE A 88 5.65 5.01 13.19
N GLN A 89 6.57 4.04 13.15
CA GLN A 89 6.25 2.61 13.10
C GLN A 89 5.63 2.13 14.42
N LYS A 90 6.18 2.59 15.56
CA LYS A 90 5.71 2.28 16.92
C LYS A 90 4.22 2.58 17.10
N HIS A 91 3.76 3.70 16.55
CA HIS A 91 2.37 4.13 16.70
C HIS A 91 1.47 3.65 15.55
N THR A 92 1.93 3.66 14.29
CA THR A 92 1.06 3.39 13.14
C THR A 92 0.89 1.91 12.81
N VAL A 93 1.92 1.07 12.99
CA VAL A 93 1.85 -0.38 12.70
C VAL A 93 0.72 -1.07 13.50
N PRO A 94 0.61 -0.91 14.84
CA PRO A 94 -0.46 -1.58 15.59
C PRO A 94 -1.86 -1.05 15.25
N LEU A 95 -1.99 0.26 14.97
CA LEU A 95 -3.26 0.85 14.51
C LEU A 95 -3.72 0.26 13.19
N ALA A 96 -2.82 0.22 12.20
CA ALA A 96 -3.12 -0.31 10.88
C ALA A 96 -3.36 -1.83 10.93
N ALA A 97 -2.61 -2.58 11.74
CA ALA A 97 -2.84 -4.02 11.94
C ALA A 97 -4.22 -4.31 12.55
N ALA A 98 -4.67 -3.47 13.50
CA ALA A 98 -6.01 -3.53 14.08
C ALA A 98 -7.14 -3.06 13.13
N GLY A 99 -6.82 -2.69 11.88
CA GLY A 99 -7.81 -2.33 10.86
C GLY A 99 -8.28 -0.87 10.90
N HIS A 100 -7.65 -0.01 11.72
CA HIS A 100 -7.96 1.42 11.72
C HIS A 100 -7.52 2.08 10.40
N ASP A 101 -8.32 3.02 9.91
CA ASP A 101 -7.79 3.99 8.95
C ASP A 101 -6.77 4.87 9.67
N VAL A 102 -5.68 5.26 9.01
CA VAL A 102 -4.59 6.02 9.64
C VAL A 102 -4.21 7.20 8.78
N LEU A 103 -4.08 8.37 9.40
CA LEU A 103 -3.36 9.51 8.86
C LEU A 103 -2.06 9.66 9.65
N ALA A 104 -0.93 9.64 8.97
CA ALA A 104 0.40 9.66 9.55
C ALA A 104 1.18 10.86 9.02
N THR A 105 1.50 11.80 9.89
CA THR A 105 2.30 12.99 9.58
C THR A 105 3.72 12.79 10.14
N ALA A 106 4.69 12.58 9.25
CA ALA A 106 6.10 12.42 9.61
C ALA A 106 7.03 12.76 8.44
N GLN A 107 8.21 13.28 8.74
CA GLN A 107 9.20 13.66 7.73
C GLN A 107 9.69 12.47 6.87
N THR A 108 10.33 12.77 5.74
CA THR A 108 11.01 11.76 4.92
C THR A 108 12.12 11.08 5.73
N GLY A 109 12.41 9.82 5.44
CA GLY A 109 13.40 9.04 6.20
C GLY A 109 12.93 8.52 7.57
N SER A 110 11.73 8.86 8.04
CA SER A 110 11.20 8.35 9.34
C SER A 110 10.80 6.86 9.35
N GLY A 111 10.95 6.13 8.24
CA GLY A 111 10.57 4.72 8.15
C GLY A 111 9.09 4.45 7.82
N LYS A 112 8.39 5.42 7.22
CA LYS A 112 6.96 5.33 6.84
C LYS A 112 6.66 4.12 5.96
N THR A 113 7.53 3.80 5.01
CA THR A 113 7.34 2.71 4.05
C THR A 113 7.10 1.36 4.72
N VAL A 114 7.97 0.95 5.63
CA VAL A 114 7.80 -0.30 6.38
C VAL A 114 6.57 -0.21 7.31
N ALA A 115 6.26 0.98 7.84
CA ALA A 115 5.13 1.19 8.73
C ALA A 115 3.77 0.81 8.11
N PHE A 116 3.58 1.09 6.80
CA PHE A 116 2.38 0.62 6.09
C PHE A 116 2.56 -0.73 5.41
N LEU A 117 3.75 -1.10 4.94
CA LEU A 117 3.93 -2.37 4.23
C LEU A 117 3.70 -3.58 5.13
N LEU A 118 4.16 -3.53 6.39
CA LEU A 118 3.99 -4.65 7.33
C LEU A 118 2.53 -5.07 7.51
N PRO A 119 1.61 -4.18 7.97
CA PRO A 119 0.21 -4.55 8.14
C PRO A 119 -0.46 -4.91 6.80
N ILE A 120 -0.12 -4.23 5.71
CA ILE A 120 -0.70 -4.53 4.38
C ILE A 120 -0.33 -5.94 3.92
N ILE A 121 0.96 -6.31 3.97
CA ILE A 121 1.42 -7.63 3.53
C ILE A 121 0.83 -8.73 4.41
N ALA A 122 0.76 -8.52 5.73
CA ALA A 122 0.15 -9.49 6.64
C ALA A 122 -1.33 -9.73 6.32
N GLN A 123 -2.12 -8.65 6.23
CA GLN A 123 -3.53 -8.78 5.89
C GLN A 123 -3.75 -9.39 4.50
N VAL A 124 -2.88 -9.09 3.52
CA VAL A 124 -2.96 -9.69 2.18
C VAL A 124 -2.64 -11.18 2.26
N ALA A 125 -1.62 -11.58 3.04
CA ALA A 125 -1.26 -12.98 3.25
C ALA A 125 -2.40 -13.77 3.93
N ASP A 126 -3.15 -13.13 4.81
CA ASP A 126 -4.31 -13.71 5.51
C ASP A 126 -5.59 -13.72 4.66
N ASP A 127 -5.62 -13.05 3.49
CA ASP A 127 -6.76 -13.14 2.60
C ASP A 127 -6.94 -14.61 2.17
N VAL A 128 -8.04 -15.23 2.61
CA VAL A 128 -8.40 -16.59 2.18
C VAL A 128 -8.41 -16.63 0.65
N PRO A 129 -7.74 -17.62 0.01
CA PRO A 129 -7.83 -17.82 -1.43
C PRO A 129 -9.30 -18.02 -1.79
N ARG A 130 -9.96 -16.99 -2.32
CA ARG A 130 -11.31 -17.16 -2.86
C ARG A 130 -11.16 -18.04 -4.09
N GLN A 131 -11.42 -19.34 -3.94
CA GLN A 131 -11.47 -20.34 -5.01
C GLN A 131 -12.54 -20.07 -6.09
N GLN A 132 -13.16 -18.88 -6.10
CA GLN A 132 -14.10 -18.53 -7.15
C GLN A 132 -13.35 -17.77 -8.25
N PRO A 133 -13.23 -18.34 -9.48
CA PRO A 133 -12.99 -17.50 -10.63
C PRO A 133 -14.09 -16.42 -10.63
N PRO A 134 -13.75 -15.18 -10.98
CA PRO A 134 -14.71 -14.10 -10.88
C PRO A 134 -15.96 -14.42 -11.70
N PRO A 135 -17.16 -14.12 -11.19
CA PRO A 135 -18.36 -14.24 -11.99
C PRO A 135 -18.17 -13.43 -13.29
N PRO A 136 -18.61 -13.94 -14.45
CA PRO A 136 -18.65 -13.14 -15.65
C PRO A 136 -19.43 -11.86 -15.32
N LEU A 137 -18.86 -10.71 -15.65
CA LEU A 137 -19.52 -9.42 -15.45
C LEU A 137 -20.92 -9.48 -16.09
N PRO A 138 -21.98 -9.05 -15.38
CA PRO A 138 -23.28 -8.90 -16.02
C PRO A 138 -23.15 -7.88 -17.15
N PRO A 139 -23.80 -8.10 -18.31
CA PRO A 139 -23.87 -7.09 -19.34
C PRO A 139 -24.58 -5.86 -18.75
N THR A 140 -23.84 -4.77 -18.55
CA THR A 140 -24.40 -3.46 -18.22
C THR A 140 -24.51 -2.65 -19.50
N ASP A 141 -25.72 -2.22 -19.83
CA ASP A 141 -26.08 -1.57 -21.09
C ASP A 141 -25.40 -0.20 -21.35
N ASP A 142 -24.61 0.33 -20.40
CA ASP A 142 -23.99 1.67 -20.50
C ASP A 142 -22.46 1.68 -20.63
N THR A 143 -21.84 0.59 -21.10
CA THR A 143 -20.38 0.62 -21.40
C THR A 143 -20.16 1.22 -22.79
N PRO A 144 -19.34 2.28 -22.97
CA PRO A 144 -18.97 2.78 -24.29
C PRO A 144 -18.35 1.64 -25.11
N GLN A 145 -19.09 1.16 -26.10
CA GLN A 145 -18.64 0.19 -27.07
C GLN A 145 -17.53 0.81 -27.92
N GLN A 146 -16.26 0.68 -27.53
CA GLN A 146 -15.12 0.67 -28.43
C GLN A 146 -13.80 0.45 -27.66
N LEU A 147 -13.47 -0.84 -27.46
CA LEU A 147 -12.09 -1.36 -27.30
C LEU A 147 -12.06 -2.89 -27.46
N PHE A 148 -13.22 -3.53 -27.53
CA PHE A 148 -13.36 -4.96 -27.82
C PHE A 148 -14.29 -5.16 -29.02
N PRO A 149 -13.87 -5.89 -30.08
CA PRO A 149 -14.76 -6.16 -31.20
C PRO A 149 -15.93 -7.07 -30.75
N PRO A 150 -17.15 -6.86 -31.26
CA PRO A 150 -18.29 -7.71 -30.95
C PRO A 150 -18.09 -9.12 -31.54
N PRO A 151 -18.72 -10.16 -30.96
CA PRO A 151 -18.66 -11.50 -31.52
C PRO A 151 -19.40 -11.52 -32.85
N THR A 152 -18.66 -11.44 -33.95
CA THR A 152 -19.24 -11.71 -35.28
C THR A 152 -19.45 -13.21 -35.38
N THR A 153 -20.72 -13.64 -35.34
CA THR A 153 -21.11 -14.98 -35.77
C THR A 153 -20.95 -15.05 -37.29
N ARG A 154 -19.73 -15.30 -37.76
CA ARG A 154 -19.51 -15.80 -39.13
C ARG A 154 -18.89 -17.18 -39.04
N LYS A 155 -19.69 -18.19 -39.38
CA LYS A 155 -19.20 -19.53 -39.78
C LYS A 155 -18.29 -19.34 -41.00
N GLY A 156 -16.99 -19.25 -40.77
CA GLY A 156 -15.96 -19.26 -41.80
C GLY A 156 -14.88 -20.28 -41.42
N LYS A 157 -14.70 -21.31 -42.25
CA LYS A 157 -13.59 -22.26 -42.16
C LYS A 157 -12.27 -21.49 -42.34
N GLY A 158 -11.33 -21.62 -41.40
CA GLY A 158 -9.93 -21.20 -41.57
C GLY A 158 -9.29 -20.70 -40.28
N GLY A 159 -8.24 -21.41 -39.83
CA GLY A 159 -7.23 -21.03 -38.81
C GLY A 159 -7.59 -19.91 -37.83
N GLY A 160 -8.23 -20.24 -36.71
CA GLY A 160 -8.59 -19.28 -35.68
C GLY A 160 -7.41 -18.90 -34.78
N ASP A 161 -6.85 -17.71 -35.01
CA ASP A 161 -6.00 -17.02 -34.04
C ASP A 161 -6.85 -16.72 -32.79
N LYS A 162 -6.58 -17.44 -31.70
CA LYS A 162 -7.32 -17.30 -30.44
C LYS A 162 -6.97 -15.95 -29.83
N GLN A 163 -7.74 -14.90 -30.13
CA GLN A 163 -7.59 -13.59 -29.48
C GLN A 163 -7.70 -13.78 -27.95
N LYS A 164 -6.55 -13.83 -27.28
CA LYS A 164 -6.43 -14.16 -25.86
C LYS A 164 -7.15 -13.08 -25.06
N ARG A 165 -8.30 -13.38 -24.45
CA ARG A 165 -9.01 -12.45 -23.55
C ARG A 165 -8.03 -12.02 -22.46
N ILE A 166 -7.60 -10.76 -22.47
CA ILE A 166 -6.75 -10.19 -21.44
C ILE A 166 -7.61 -10.07 -20.18
N THR A 167 -7.24 -10.79 -19.13
CA THR A 167 -7.91 -10.69 -17.84
C THR A 167 -7.27 -9.52 -17.08
N PRO A 168 -8.04 -8.55 -16.57
CA PRO A 168 -7.48 -7.42 -15.84
C PRO A 168 -6.78 -7.88 -14.56
N ALA A 169 -5.69 -7.22 -14.21
CA ALA A 169 -5.04 -7.42 -12.92
C ALA A 169 -5.92 -6.88 -11.80
N ARG A 170 -6.11 -7.67 -10.74
CA ARG A 170 -7.02 -7.36 -9.62
C ARG A 170 -6.27 -7.33 -8.30
N PRO A 171 -5.56 -6.24 -7.96
CA PRO A 171 -4.83 -6.15 -6.70
C PRO A 171 -5.75 -6.21 -5.48
N ALA A 172 -5.26 -6.80 -4.39
CA ALA A 172 -5.87 -6.77 -3.07
C ALA A 172 -5.52 -5.46 -2.31
N ALA A 173 -4.37 -4.86 -2.63
CA ALA A 173 -3.91 -3.60 -2.08
C ALA A 173 -3.35 -2.66 -3.16
N LEU A 174 -3.63 -1.37 -3.01
CA LEU A 174 -3.13 -0.31 -3.88
C LEU A 174 -2.32 0.69 -3.07
N ILE A 175 -1.11 1.02 -3.53
CA ILE A 175 -0.22 2.03 -2.95
C ILE A 175 0.03 3.10 -4.01
N LEU A 176 -0.37 4.33 -3.73
CA LEU A 176 -0.13 5.48 -4.59
C LEU A 176 1.06 6.28 -4.07
N ALA A 177 1.99 6.58 -4.97
CA ALA A 177 3.15 7.42 -4.70
C ALA A 177 3.28 8.52 -5.79
N PRO A 178 3.72 9.73 -5.45
CA PRO A 178 3.81 10.86 -6.37
C PRO A 178 4.81 10.66 -7.52
N THR A 179 5.92 9.96 -7.26
CA THR A 179 7.06 9.88 -8.19
C THR A 179 7.44 8.45 -8.53
N ARG A 180 8.14 8.29 -9.66
CA ARG A 180 8.68 7.00 -10.08
C ARG A 180 9.71 6.49 -9.08
N GLU A 181 10.54 7.39 -8.56
CA GLU A 181 11.63 7.10 -7.64
C GLU A 181 11.06 6.51 -6.35
N LEU A 182 10.05 7.17 -5.77
CA LEU A 182 9.39 6.69 -4.56
C LEU A 182 8.64 5.37 -4.80
N ALA A 183 7.90 5.25 -5.92
CA ALA A 183 7.23 3.99 -6.28
C ALA A 183 8.24 2.82 -6.43
N THR A 184 9.43 3.10 -6.94
CA THR A 184 10.51 2.11 -7.08
C THR A 184 11.10 1.75 -5.72
N GLN A 185 11.32 2.72 -4.83
CA GLN A 185 11.79 2.48 -3.45
C GLN A 185 10.80 1.62 -2.67
N ILE A 186 9.51 1.93 -2.72
CA ILE A 186 8.44 1.10 -2.12
C ILE A 186 8.48 -0.32 -2.70
N GLY A 187 8.65 -0.45 -4.02
CA GLY A 187 8.78 -1.75 -4.68
C GLY A 187 9.96 -2.58 -4.17
N VAL A 188 11.11 -1.96 -3.92
CA VAL A 188 12.28 -2.64 -3.33
C VAL A 188 11.97 -3.15 -1.92
N GLU A 189 11.29 -2.35 -1.10
CA GLU A 189 10.89 -2.77 0.26
C GLU A 189 9.83 -3.88 0.23
N CYS A 190 8.87 -3.84 -0.72
CA CYS A 190 7.95 -4.95 -0.98
C CYS A 190 8.71 -6.23 -1.35
N ALA A 191 9.70 -6.15 -2.25
CA ALA A 191 10.51 -7.29 -2.63
C ALA A 191 11.24 -7.89 -1.42
N LYS A 192 11.87 -7.04 -0.60
CA LYS A 192 12.56 -7.47 0.64
C LYS A 192 11.61 -8.18 1.61
N LEU A 193 10.44 -7.62 1.87
CA LEU A 193 9.48 -8.17 2.85
C LEU A 193 8.78 -9.44 2.36
N THR A 194 8.61 -9.60 1.05
CA THR A 194 7.97 -10.78 0.42
C THR A 194 8.96 -11.84 -0.07
N PHE A 195 10.26 -11.62 0.14
CA PHE A 195 11.30 -12.56 -0.26
C PHE A 195 11.09 -13.94 0.38
N ALA A 196 11.25 -15.00 -0.41
CA ALA A 196 11.08 -16.38 0.02
C ALA A 196 9.69 -16.72 0.62
N ALA A 197 8.62 -16.00 0.24
CA ALA A 197 7.27 -16.38 0.65
C ALA A 197 6.96 -17.84 0.22
N PRO A 198 6.60 -18.74 1.16
CA PRO A 198 6.58 -20.19 0.95
C PRO A 198 5.46 -20.65 0.00
N HIS A 199 4.35 -19.93 0.04
CA HIS A 199 3.26 -20.04 -0.91
C HIS A 199 3.26 -18.72 -1.68
N GLY A 200 3.14 -18.79 -3.00
CA GLY A 200 2.98 -17.59 -3.81
C GLY A 200 1.79 -16.74 -3.33
N PRO A 201 1.55 -15.59 -3.95
CA PRO A 201 0.51 -14.68 -3.50
C PRO A 201 -0.87 -15.38 -3.39
N PRO A 202 -1.69 -15.10 -2.35
CA PRO A 202 -2.87 -15.91 -2.02
C PRO A 202 -3.94 -16.02 -3.12
N SER A 203 -4.02 -15.05 -4.04
CA SER A 203 -4.90 -15.12 -5.22
C SER A 203 -4.45 -16.10 -6.30
N GLY A 204 -3.26 -16.70 -6.17
CA GLY A 204 -2.61 -17.45 -7.24
C GLY A 204 -1.96 -16.56 -8.30
N ALA A 205 -1.85 -15.26 -8.06
CA ALA A 205 -1.06 -14.35 -8.88
C ALA A 205 0.41 -14.80 -8.96
N ALA A 206 1.09 -14.48 -10.06
CA ALA A 206 2.51 -14.74 -10.21
C ALA A 206 3.38 -13.79 -9.36
N ASN A 207 2.88 -12.60 -9.05
CA ASN A 207 3.66 -11.54 -8.40
C ASN A 207 3.02 -11.09 -7.08
N TRP A 208 3.82 -10.96 -6.03
CA TRP A 208 3.39 -10.32 -4.79
C TRP A 208 3.11 -8.83 -4.99
N PHE A 209 3.97 -8.17 -5.77
CA PHE A 209 3.81 -6.76 -6.09
C PHE A 209 4.23 -6.45 -7.53
N VAL A 210 3.72 -5.34 -8.06
CA VAL A 210 4.15 -4.77 -9.35
C VAL A 210 4.18 -3.25 -9.20
N CYS A 211 5.22 -2.60 -9.76
CA CYS A 211 5.32 -1.14 -9.81
C CYS A 211 4.91 -0.61 -11.18
N CYS A 212 3.99 0.36 -11.21
CA CYS A 212 3.47 0.99 -12.43
C CYS A 212 3.61 2.52 -12.37
N TYR A 213 4.50 3.08 -13.17
CA TYR A 213 4.76 4.52 -13.17
C TYR A 213 4.98 5.09 -14.58
N GLY A 214 4.74 6.40 -14.70
CA GLY A 214 4.98 7.18 -15.92
C GLY A 214 6.47 7.37 -16.23
N GLY A 215 6.78 7.92 -17.41
CA GLY A 215 8.18 8.18 -17.82
C GLY A 215 9.01 6.93 -18.12
N ALA A 216 8.38 5.75 -18.19
CA ALA A 216 9.01 4.49 -18.60
C ALA A 216 8.09 3.69 -19.53
N PRO A 217 8.64 2.81 -20.39
CA PRO A 217 7.84 1.96 -21.28
C PRO A 217 6.77 1.16 -20.52
N SER A 218 5.56 1.09 -21.08
CA SER A 218 4.44 0.36 -20.48
C SER A 218 4.56 -1.15 -20.64
N ARG A 219 5.19 -1.64 -21.71
CA ARG A 219 5.25 -3.07 -22.05
C ARG A 219 5.77 -3.97 -20.92
N PRO A 220 6.91 -3.67 -20.24
CA PRO A 220 7.38 -4.50 -19.12
C PRO A 220 6.40 -4.50 -17.93
N GLN A 221 5.80 -3.34 -17.63
CA GLN A 221 4.81 -3.21 -16.56
C GLN A 221 3.55 -4.04 -16.87
N LEU A 222 3.10 -4.03 -18.12
CA LEU A 222 1.95 -4.82 -18.58
C LEU A 222 2.25 -6.33 -18.57
N GLN A 223 3.48 -6.73 -18.93
CA GLN A 223 3.89 -8.14 -18.84
C GLN A 223 3.88 -8.63 -17.38
N ALA A 224 4.35 -7.80 -16.44
CA ALA A 224 4.28 -8.12 -15.02
C ALA A 224 2.81 -8.22 -14.55
N LEU A 225 1.96 -7.24 -14.89
CA LEU A 225 0.53 -7.25 -14.54
C LEU A 225 -0.24 -8.44 -15.12
N ALA A 226 0.14 -8.92 -16.30
CA ALA A 226 -0.51 -10.06 -16.96
C ALA A 226 -0.40 -11.37 -16.16
N GLY A 227 0.61 -11.50 -15.29
CA GLY A 227 0.74 -12.61 -14.35
C GLY A 227 -0.17 -12.49 -13.12
N GLY A 228 -0.90 -11.38 -12.95
CA GLY A 228 -1.62 -11.05 -11.73
C GLY A 228 -0.70 -10.44 -10.67
N VAL A 229 -1.32 -9.78 -9.70
CA VAL A 229 -0.62 -9.08 -8.60
C VAL A 229 -1.51 -8.98 -7.35
N GLU A 230 -0.92 -9.00 -6.16
CA GLU A 230 -1.62 -8.64 -4.91
C GLU A 230 -1.49 -7.16 -4.57
N ILE A 231 -0.27 -6.64 -4.58
CA ILE A 231 0.04 -5.27 -4.19
C ILE A 231 0.45 -4.47 -5.42
N LEU A 232 -0.39 -3.53 -5.84
CA LEU A 232 -0.05 -2.62 -6.92
C LEU A 232 0.53 -1.33 -6.34
N VAL A 233 1.80 -1.04 -6.65
CA VAL A 233 2.43 0.24 -6.34
C VAL A 233 2.40 1.09 -7.60
N ALA A 234 1.85 2.29 -7.58
CA ALA A 234 1.71 3.07 -8.79
C ALA A 234 1.78 4.58 -8.60
N THR A 235 2.20 5.29 -9.66
CA THR A 235 1.93 6.73 -9.75
C THR A 235 0.52 6.97 -10.29
N PRO A 236 -0.20 8.01 -9.81
CA PRO A 236 -1.60 8.22 -10.18
C PRO A 236 -1.84 8.25 -11.69
N GLY A 237 -1.01 8.98 -12.45
CA GLY A 237 -1.19 9.11 -13.91
C GLY A 237 -1.08 7.78 -14.68
N ARG A 238 -0.13 6.90 -14.32
CA ARG A 238 0.01 5.61 -15.00
C ARG A 238 -1.10 4.64 -14.63
N LEU A 239 -1.54 4.66 -13.37
CA LEU A 239 -2.66 3.84 -12.94
C LEU A 239 -3.96 4.25 -13.63
N ASP A 240 -4.24 5.55 -13.70
CA ASP A 240 -5.43 6.11 -14.37
C ASP A 240 -5.50 5.67 -15.85
N ASP A 241 -4.37 5.66 -16.58
CA ASP A 241 -4.27 5.08 -17.93
C ASP A 241 -4.64 3.58 -17.96
N PHE A 242 -4.06 2.78 -17.07
CA PHE A 242 -4.29 1.35 -17.03
C PHE A 242 -5.73 0.99 -16.63
N LEU A 243 -6.36 1.78 -15.77
CA LEU A 243 -7.77 1.66 -15.40
C LEU A 243 -8.67 2.04 -16.59
N GLY A 244 -8.40 3.17 -17.25
CA GLY A 244 -9.16 3.61 -18.42
C GLY A 244 -9.13 2.62 -19.59
N ARG A 245 -8.07 1.81 -19.67
CA ARG A 245 -7.90 0.75 -20.68
C ARG A 245 -8.43 -0.62 -20.22
N GLY A 246 -8.98 -0.73 -19.02
CA GLY A 246 -9.48 -2.00 -18.46
C GLY A 246 -8.40 -3.05 -18.22
N LEU A 247 -7.15 -2.63 -17.98
CA LEU A 247 -6.01 -3.52 -17.72
C LEU A 247 -5.85 -3.82 -16.22
N VAL A 248 -6.38 -2.95 -15.37
CA VAL A 248 -6.45 -3.09 -13.92
C VAL A 248 -7.91 -2.92 -13.49
N ASP A 249 -8.31 -3.68 -12.47
CA ASP A 249 -9.63 -3.63 -11.87
C ASP A 249 -9.48 -3.59 -10.33
N LEU A 250 -9.95 -2.51 -9.71
CA LEU A 250 -9.80 -2.26 -8.27
C LEU A 250 -10.92 -2.85 -7.41
N SER A 251 -11.89 -3.58 -7.99
CA SER A 251 -13.03 -4.14 -7.26
C SER A 251 -12.65 -5.09 -6.11
N ARG A 252 -11.46 -5.72 -6.17
CA ARG A 252 -10.89 -6.56 -5.10
C ARG A 252 -10.10 -5.77 -4.05
N CYS A 253 -9.69 -4.55 -4.35
CA CYS A 253 -8.73 -3.81 -3.55
C CYS A 253 -9.36 -3.34 -2.22
N ARG A 254 -9.03 -3.99 -1.11
CA ARG A 254 -9.57 -3.68 0.23
C ARG A 254 -8.66 -2.80 1.07
N ARG A 255 -7.50 -2.43 0.52
CA ARG A 255 -6.47 -1.65 1.19
C ARG A 255 -5.95 -0.56 0.26
N LEU A 256 -6.00 0.69 0.68
CA LEU A 256 -5.47 1.84 -0.05
C LEU A 256 -4.39 2.53 0.79
N VAL A 257 -3.24 2.81 0.19
CA VAL A 257 -2.20 3.66 0.78
C VAL A 257 -1.96 4.87 -0.11
N LEU A 258 -1.93 6.07 0.48
CA LEU A 258 -1.48 7.30 -0.16
C LEU A 258 -0.17 7.72 0.52
N ASP A 259 0.97 7.52 -0.14
CA ASP A 259 2.29 7.92 0.38
C ASP A 259 2.74 9.26 -0.22
N GLU A 260 3.31 10.13 0.60
CA GLU A 260 3.58 11.55 0.28
C GLU A 260 2.34 12.25 -0.31
N ALA A 261 1.22 12.21 0.43
CA ALA A 261 -0.06 12.76 -0.01
C ALA A 261 -0.01 14.27 -0.29
N ASP A 262 0.67 15.05 0.55
CA ASP A 262 0.97 16.46 0.30
C ASP A 262 1.63 16.68 -1.05
N ARG A 263 2.70 15.94 -1.32
CA ARG A 263 3.44 16.05 -2.58
C ARG A 263 2.59 15.64 -3.79
N MET A 264 1.70 14.67 -3.65
CA MET A 264 0.75 14.34 -4.73
C MET A 264 -0.16 15.52 -5.06
N LEU A 265 -0.60 16.29 -4.06
CA LEU A 265 -1.42 17.47 -4.25
C LEU A 265 -0.62 18.63 -4.86
N ASP A 266 0.62 18.85 -4.40
CA ASP A 266 1.53 19.85 -4.97
C ASP A 266 1.81 19.59 -6.45
N MET A 267 1.89 18.32 -6.84
CA MET A 267 2.07 17.89 -8.23
C MET A 267 0.78 17.92 -9.06
N GLY A 268 -0.34 18.32 -8.47
CA GLY A 268 -1.63 18.43 -9.16
C GLY A 268 -2.29 17.08 -9.48
N PHE A 269 -2.00 16.01 -8.74
CA PHE A 269 -2.61 14.69 -8.95
C PHE A 269 -4.03 14.56 -8.37
N GLU A 270 -4.59 15.60 -7.74
CA GLU A 270 -5.93 15.54 -7.16
C GLU A 270 -7.01 15.03 -8.15
N PRO A 271 -7.07 15.48 -9.42
CA PRO A 271 -8.06 14.97 -10.37
C PRO A 271 -7.90 13.47 -10.66
N GLN A 272 -6.66 12.98 -10.76
CA GLN A 272 -6.35 11.55 -10.96
C GLN A 272 -6.71 10.74 -9.71
N LEU A 273 -6.34 11.22 -8.52
CA LEU A 273 -6.72 10.60 -7.24
C LEU A 273 -8.23 10.45 -7.15
N ARG A 274 -8.97 11.51 -7.49
CA ARG A 274 -10.42 11.49 -7.48
C ARG A 274 -10.98 10.45 -8.46
N ARG A 275 -10.45 10.35 -9.68
CA ARG A 275 -10.88 9.32 -10.64
C ARG A 275 -10.60 7.91 -10.11
N ILE A 276 -9.38 7.64 -9.65
CA ILE A 276 -8.97 6.33 -9.14
C ILE A 276 -9.84 5.90 -7.95
N VAL A 277 -10.01 6.78 -6.97
CA VAL A 277 -10.65 6.45 -5.69
C VAL A 277 -12.18 6.44 -5.79
N GLU A 278 -12.78 7.35 -6.56
CA GLU A 278 -14.24 7.50 -6.63
C GLU A 278 -14.88 6.86 -7.87
N LYS A 279 -14.14 6.71 -8.98
CA LYS A 279 -14.71 6.37 -10.29
C LYS A 279 -14.17 5.08 -10.93
N SER A 280 -13.22 4.40 -10.30
CA SER A 280 -12.55 3.23 -10.90
C SER A 280 -12.85 1.89 -10.21
N GLY A 281 -13.99 1.79 -9.52
CA GLY A 281 -14.44 0.55 -8.89
C GLY A 281 -13.69 0.19 -7.60
N LEU A 282 -12.87 1.10 -7.07
CA LEU A 282 -12.28 0.94 -5.75
C LEU A 282 -13.40 0.93 -4.68
N PRO A 283 -13.45 -0.03 -3.75
CA PRO A 283 -14.46 -0.06 -2.70
C PRO A 283 -14.48 1.24 -1.88
N PRO A 284 -15.65 1.75 -1.51
CA PRO A 284 -15.77 3.03 -0.80
C PRO A 284 -15.22 2.96 0.63
N VAL A 285 -15.11 4.13 1.27
CA VAL A 285 -14.73 4.27 2.68
C VAL A 285 -15.62 3.37 3.56
N GLY A 286 -15.02 2.65 4.52
CA GLY A 286 -15.70 1.66 5.35
C GLY A 286 -15.86 0.27 4.72
N LYS A 287 -15.59 0.12 3.41
CA LYS A 287 -15.45 -1.19 2.73
C LYS A 287 -14.01 -1.50 2.32
N ARG A 288 -13.10 -0.56 2.54
CA ARG A 288 -11.64 -0.70 2.48
C ARG A 288 -11.03 -0.04 3.71
N GLN A 289 -9.82 -0.45 4.06
CA GLN A 289 -8.94 0.29 4.95
C GLN A 289 -8.12 1.29 4.13
N THR A 290 -7.95 2.51 4.64
CA THR A 290 -7.11 3.54 4.00
C THR A 290 -6.04 4.04 4.96
N LEU A 291 -4.79 4.08 4.50
CA LEU A 291 -3.66 4.65 5.21
C LEU A 291 -3.10 5.82 4.41
N MET A 292 -2.93 6.98 5.03
CA MET A 292 -2.39 8.18 4.41
C MET A 292 -1.13 8.60 5.14
N PHE A 293 -0.06 8.84 4.39
CA PHE A 293 1.23 9.29 4.88
C PHE A 293 1.61 10.60 4.21
N SER A 294 2.00 11.58 5.01
CA SER A 294 2.31 12.94 4.55
C SER A 294 3.44 13.52 5.39
N ALA A 295 4.27 14.40 4.82
CA ALA A 295 5.27 15.11 5.61
C ALA A 295 4.66 16.32 6.33
N THR A 296 3.61 16.89 5.75
CA THR A 296 2.90 18.07 6.25
C THR A 296 1.41 17.76 6.47
N PHE A 297 0.73 18.60 7.26
CA PHE A 297 -0.72 18.50 7.49
C PHE A 297 -1.43 19.81 7.13
N GLN A 298 -1.32 20.19 5.86
CA GLN A 298 -1.97 21.39 5.32
C GLN A 298 -3.47 21.17 5.08
N PRO A 299 -4.30 22.23 4.95
CA PRO A 299 -5.73 22.11 4.73
C PRO A 299 -6.11 21.22 3.53
N ALA A 300 -5.31 21.22 2.47
CA ALA A 300 -5.54 20.36 1.30
C ALA A 300 -5.40 18.86 1.66
N VAL A 301 -4.40 18.50 2.48
CA VAL A 301 -4.21 17.13 2.98
C VAL A 301 -5.36 16.74 3.90
N GLU A 302 -5.80 17.66 4.77
CA GLU A 302 -6.95 17.45 5.64
C GLU A 302 -8.23 17.15 4.83
N LEU A 303 -8.49 17.90 3.76
CA LEU A 303 -9.64 17.65 2.88
C LEU A 303 -9.58 16.27 2.22
N VAL A 304 -8.39 15.82 1.79
CA VAL A 304 -8.19 14.47 1.25
C VAL A 304 -8.42 13.42 2.32
N ALA A 305 -7.92 13.64 3.53
CA ALA A 305 -8.13 12.76 4.68
C ALA A 305 -9.62 12.60 5.00
N GLN A 306 -10.34 13.72 5.16
CA GLN A 306 -11.78 13.73 5.43
C GLN A 306 -12.60 13.04 4.32
N ARG A 307 -12.11 13.05 3.08
CA ARG A 307 -12.78 12.42 1.93
C ARG A 307 -12.51 10.92 1.82
N TYR A 308 -11.28 10.47 2.11
CA TYR A 308 -10.85 9.10 1.81
C TYR A 308 -10.64 8.19 3.01
N LEU A 309 -10.62 8.75 4.24
CA LEU A 309 -10.55 8.00 5.49
C LEU A 309 -11.92 7.91 6.17
N ARG A 310 -12.12 6.88 6.99
CA ARG A 310 -13.28 6.77 7.90
C ARG A 310 -13.27 7.91 8.92
N GLN A 311 -14.45 8.33 9.39
CA GLN A 311 -14.58 9.41 10.38
C GLN A 311 -13.86 9.13 11.72
N ASP A 312 -13.64 7.85 12.04
CA ASP A 312 -12.96 7.36 13.22
C ASP A 312 -11.46 7.04 12.98
N TYR A 313 -10.85 7.63 11.95
CA TYR A 313 -9.43 7.38 11.63
C TYR A 313 -8.49 7.81 12.76
N ALA A 314 -7.34 7.14 12.85
CA ALA A 314 -6.28 7.51 13.78
C ALA A 314 -5.35 8.54 13.16
N HIS A 315 -5.11 9.67 13.83
CA HIS A 315 -4.09 10.63 13.42
C HIS A 315 -2.84 10.46 14.27
N VAL A 316 -1.71 10.18 13.63
CA VAL A 316 -0.39 10.10 14.27
C VAL A 316 0.48 11.22 13.74
N VAL A 317 0.95 12.09 14.62
CA VAL A 317 1.87 13.19 14.30
C VAL A 317 3.18 12.97 15.01
N VAL A 318 4.25 12.78 14.25
CA VAL A 318 5.61 12.66 14.78
C VAL A 318 6.27 14.02 14.70
N GLY A 319 6.68 14.57 15.85
CA GLY A 319 7.36 15.85 15.93
C GLY A 319 8.78 15.81 15.33
N ARG A 320 9.50 16.93 15.48
CA ARG A 320 10.92 17.03 15.11
C ARG A 320 11.80 16.99 16.36
N VAL A 321 13.00 16.44 16.21
CA VAL A 321 14.03 16.48 17.26
C VAL A 321 14.35 17.94 17.58
N GLY A 322 14.17 18.36 18.84
CA GLY A 322 14.49 19.72 19.31
C GLY A 322 13.39 20.78 19.14
N SER A 323 12.19 20.43 18.67
CA SER A 323 11.05 21.37 18.69
C SER A 323 10.42 21.39 20.08
N PRO A 324 10.26 22.57 20.73
CA PRO A 324 9.55 22.65 22.00
C PRO A 324 8.11 22.19 21.82
N VAL A 325 7.57 21.51 22.84
CA VAL A 325 6.25 20.84 22.87
C VAL A 325 5.06 21.80 22.61
N GLY A 326 5.31 23.10 22.43
CA GLY A 326 4.31 24.15 22.19
C GLY A 326 4.22 24.69 20.76
N SER A 327 4.99 24.17 19.79
CA SER A 327 4.97 24.68 18.40
C SER A 327 4.61 23.56 17.42
N ILE A 328 3.33 23.18 17.43
CA ILE A 328 2.71 22.39 16.36
C ILE A 328 1.66 23.31 15.74
N GLU A 329 2.01 23.96 14.63
CA GLU A 329 1.08 24.65 13.72
C GLU A 329 0.75 23.73 12.53
#